data_AF-A0A0K0ENT9-F1
#
_entry.id   AF-A0A0K0ENT9-F1
#
_cell.length_a   1.000
_cell.length_b   1.000
_cell.length_c   1.000
_cell.angle_alpha   90.00
_cell.angle_beta   90.00
_cell.angle_gamma   90.00
#
_symmetry.space_group_name_H-M   'P 1'
#
loop_
_entity.id
_entity.type
_entity.pdbx_description
1 polymer ?
#
loop_
_entity_poly.entity_id
_entity_poly.type
_entity_poly.pdbx_seq_one_letter_code
_entity_poly.pdbx_strand_id
1 'polypeptide(L)'
;MIIILSCQYIFLSLFHIFFNSFIIYRHKTNTSILQHVCAKLDTIDLYLNEIVIITPFFFNIYRYFKVLKQKQPNIFLILFLCIILFFPPLYYVSGQLFEIELTYITNPICTYGMTSNIFLYQFFEIENLIALIIIPLISFIINYYIFLRIKQIRKSQGILKESSTESRNLFISLTVQSIFPLLCQVPSVIALLYYSLFQKIPLELNISVQILYFGGQGICIFLSLITIKPFREMIKYDLFCKFKKTSLSKKKSIKISRF
;
A
#
# COMPACT_ATOMS: atom_id res chain seq x y z
N MET A 1 11.18 9.77 -2.55
CA MET A 1 10.32 8.68 -3.01
C MET A 1 10.41 7.49 -2.07
N ILE A 2 11.49 6.68 -2.15
CA ILE A 2 11.63 5.45 -1.34
C ILE A 2 11.47 5.73 0.15
N ILE A 3 12.21 6.70 0.71
CA ILE A 3 12.14 7.04 2.15
C ILE A 3 10.71 7.41 2.56
N ILE A 4 10.04 8.28 1.80
CA ILE A 4 8.66 8.72 2.10
C ILE A 4 7.72 7.52 2.11
N LEU A 5 7.78 6.69 1.07
CA LEU A 5 6.92 5.52 0.96
C LEU A 5 7.22 4.50 2.07
N SER A 6 8.49 4.31 2.43
CA SER A 6 8.88 3.48 3.56
C SER A 6 8.35 4.02 4.89
N CYS A 7 8.45 5.33 5.13
CA CYS A 7 7.88 5.96 6.34
C CYS A 7 6.36 5.77 6.39
N GLN A 8 5.66 5.96 5.27
CA GLN A 8 4.22 5.72 5.18
C GLN A 8 3.86 4.25 5.46
N TYR A 9 4.58 3.30 4.88
CA TYR A 9 4.37 1.88 5.15
C TYR A 9 4.64 1.50 6.61
N ILE A 10 5.69 2.05 7.22
CA ILE A 10 5.97 1.84 8.65
C ILE A 10 4.81 2.39 9.49
N PHE A 11 4.38 3.63 9.21
CA PHE A 11 3.29 4.25 9.94
C PHE A 11 1.98 3.46 9.80
N LEU A 12 1.61 3.08 8.58
CA LEU A 12 0.45 2.23 8.29
C LEU A 12 0.54 0.90 9.05
N SER A 13 1.71 0.24 9.01
CA SER A 13 1.90 -1.05 9.68
C SER A 13 1.77 -0.91 11.20
N LEU A 14 2.33 0.16 11.79
CA LEU A 14 2.20 0.43 13.22
C LEU A 14 0.75 0.70 13.61
N PHE A 15 0.02 1.49 12.81
CA PHE A 15 -1.39 1.77 13.05
C PHE A 15 -2.24 0.50 12.95
N HIS A 16 -2.00 -0.32 11.92
CA HIS A 16 -2.69 -1.58 11.73
C HIS A 16 -2.41 -2.57 12.88
N ILE A 17 -1.16 -2.68 13.34
CA ILE A 17 -0.80 -3.49 14.51
C ILE A 17 -1.51 -2.97 15.77
N PHE A 18 -1.55 -1.65 15.97
CA PHE A 18 -2.25 -1.04 17.10
C PHE A 18 -3.75 -1.39 17.07
N PHE A 19 -4.41 -1.22 15.92
CA PHE A 19 -5.82 -1.53 15.74
C PHE A 19 -6.13 -3.01 16.00
N ASN A 20 -5.37 -3.94 15.41
CA ASN A 20 -5.55 -5.36 15.66
C ASN A 20 -5.28 -5.74 17.11
N SER A 21 -4.26 -5.14 17.73
CA SER A 21 -3.93 -5.38 19.14
C SER A 21 -5.05 -4.90 20.05
N PHE A 22 -5.68 -3.76 19.73
CA PHE A 22 -6.85 -3.25 20.43
C PHE A 22 -8.04 -4.23 20.36
N ILE A 23 -8.34 -4.76 19.17
CA ILE A 23 -9.40 -5.77 19.00
C ILE A 23 -9.10 -7.03 19.81
N ILE A 24 -7.88 -7.59 19.69
CA ILE A 24 -7.48 -8.81 20.40
C ILE A 24 -7.53 -8.60 21.91
N TYR A 25 -7.05 -7.46 22.40
CA TYR A 25 -7.10 -7.12 23.83
C TYR A 25 -8.53 -7.07 24.37
N ARG A 26 -9.45 -6.43 23.65
CA ARG A 26 -10.86 -6.36 24.02
C ARG A 26 -11.53 -7.72 24.00
N HIS A 27 -11.27 -8.51 22.95
CA HIS A 27 -11.78 -9.88 22.86
C HIS A 27 -11.30 -10.75 24.02
N LYS A 28 -10.01 -10.70 24.36
CA LYS A 28 -9.43 -11.52 25.43
C LYS A 28 -9.87 -11.09 26.84
N THR A 29 -10.20 -9.82 27.03
CA THR A 29 -10.68 -9.29 28.32
C THR A 29 -12.19 -9.48 28.53
N ASN A 30 -12.92 -10.05 27.56
CA ASN A 30 -14.38 -10.12 27.54
C ASN A 30 -15.06 -8.76 27.79
N THR A 31 -14.34 -7.65 27.54
CA THR A 31 -14.93 -6.32 27.63
C THR A 31 -15.64 -6.03 26.33
N SER A 32 -16.83 -5.42 26.41
CA SER A 32 -17.53 -4.98 25.21
C SER A 32 -16.61 -4.07 24.42
N ILE A 33 -16.40 -4.41 23.14
CA ILE A 33 -15.71 -3.51 22.22
C ILE A 33 -16.56 -2.25 22.17
N LEU A 34 -15.96 -1.10 22.46
CA LEU A 34 -16.65 0.17 22.25
C LEU A 34 -16.82 0.33 20.74
N GLN A 35 -17.99 -0.07 20.25
CA GLN A 35 -18.29 -0.25 18.82
C GLN A 35 -17.92 1.00 18.02
N HIS A 36 -18.20 2.18 18.60
CA HIS A 36 -17.84 3.47 18.04
C HIS A 36 -16.34 3.63 17.80
N VAL A 37 -15.52 3.27 18.78
CA VAL A 37 -14.05 3.40 18.66
C VAL A 37 -13.51 2.41 17.65
N CYS A 38 -14.02 1.17 17.65
CA CYS A 38 -13.59 0.16 16.69
C CYS A 38 -13.87 0.60 15.26
N ALA A 39 -15.11 1.02 14.95
CA ALA A 39 -15.46 1.43 13.60
C ALA A 39 -14.72 2.70 13.15
N LYS A 40 -14.46 3.67 14.04
CA LYS A 40 -13.61 4.83 13.69
C LYS A 40 -12.16 4.44 13.41
N LEU A 41 -11.59 3.54 14.20
CA LEU A 41 -10.22 3.06 13.96
C LEU A 41 -10.13 2.26 12.65
N ASP A 42 -11.13 1.44 12.34
CA ASP A 42 -11.24 0.71 11.08
C ASP A 42 -11.31 1.67 9.88
N THR A 43 -12.16 2.69 9.94
CA THR A 43 -12.24 3.76 8.93
C THR A 43 -10.89 4.46 8.74
N ILE A 44 -10.19 4.80 9.84
CA ILE A 44 -8.88 5.45 9.75
C ILE A 44 -7.84 4.51 9.13
N ASP A 45 -7.83 3.22 9.50
CA ASP A 45 -6.90 2.23 8.94
C ASP A 45 -7.06 2.11 7.41
N LEU A 46 -8.31 2.01 6.95
CA LEU A 46 -8.64 1.96 5.52
C LEU A 46 -8.19 3.23 4.79
N TYR A 47 -8.46 4.41 5.36
CA TYR A 47 -8.06 5.70 4.77
C TYR A 47 -6.54 5.89 4.72
N LEU A 48 -5.83 5.49 5.78
CA LEU A 48 -4.36 5.52 5.78
C LEU A 48 -3.79 4.61 4.69
N ASN A 49 -4.43 3.47 4.44
CA ASN A 49 -4.03 2.55 3.40
C ASN A 49 -4.16 3.18 1.99
N GLU A 50 -5.27 3.86 1.75
CA GLU A 50 -5.51 4.58 0.51
C GLU A 50 -4.44 5.65 0.23
N ILE A 51 -4.01 6.42 1.24
CA ILE A 51 -2.90 7.39 1.09
C ILE A 51 -1.64 6.70 0.54
N VAL A 52 -1.33 5.50 1.02
CA VAL A 52 -0.17 4.72 0.56
C VAL A 52 -0.34 4.27 -0.89
N ILE A 53 -1.55 3.90 -1.31
CA ILE A 53 -1.87 3.47 -2.68
C ILE A 53 -1.77 4.62 -3.67
N ILE A 54 -2.21 5.83 -3.29
CA ILE A 54 -2.17 7.02 -4.14
C ILE A 54 -0.74 7.59 -4.28
N THR A 55 0.11 7.40 -3.27
CA THR A 55 1.44 8.02 -3.25
C THR A 55 2.33 7.66 -4.46
N PRO A 56 2.45 6.39 -4.91
CA PRO A 56 3.17 6.03 -6.14
C PRO A 56 2.72 6.79 -7.39
N PHE A 57 1.43 7.12 -7.50
CA PHE A 57 0.90 7.89 -8.63
C PHE A 57 1.49 9.31 -8.67
N PHE A 58 1.50 10.02 -7.53
CA PHE A 58 2.14 11.34 -7.44
C PHE A 58 3.64 11.29 -7.73
N PHE A 59 4.32 10.24 -7.27
CA PHE A 59 5.74 10.06 -7.61
C PHE A 59 5.97 9.82 -9.10
N ASN A 60 5.09 9.09 -9.78
CA ASN A 60 5.17 8.90 -11.22
C ASN A 60 4.92 10.19 -12.00
N ILE A 61 3.98 11.04 -11.56
CA ILE A 61 3.79 12.38 -12.14
C ILE A 61 5.03 13.25 -11.91
N TYR A 62 5.53 13.34 -10.67
CA TYR A 62 6.73 14.12 -10.36
C TYR A 62 7.92 13.67 -11.22
N ARG A 63 8.11 12.35 -11.34
CA ARG A 63 9.16 11.74 -12.16
C ARG A 63 8.97 12.03 -13.65
N TYR A 64 7.74 11.99 -14.16
CA TYR A 64 7.43 12.35 -15.54
C TYR A 64 7.97 13.76 -15.86
N PHE A 65 7.62 14.77 -15.04
CA PHE A 65 8.07 16.14 -15.26
C PHE A 65 9.58 16.28 -15.12
N LYS A 66 10.15 15.73 -14.05
CA LYS A 66 11.60 15.86 -13.78
C LYS A 66 12.46 15.15 -14.81
N VAL A 67 12.08 13.94 -15.23
CA VAL A 67 12.92 13.11 -16.12
C VAL A 67 12.67 13.40 -17.59
N LEU A 68 11.41 13.54 -18.01
CA LEU A 68 11.09 13.72 -19.44
C LEU A 68 11.01 15.18 -19.87
N LYS A 69 10.47 16.06 -19.00
CA LYS A 69 10.35 17.49 -19.31
C LYS A 69 11.52 18.32 -18.79
N GLN A 70 12.38 17.74 -17.95
CA GLN A 70 13.50 18.43 -17.29
C GLN A 70 13.04 19.71 -16.58
N LYS A 71 11.81 19.70 -16.05
CA LYS A 71 11.18 20.82 -15.34
C LYS A 71 10.59 20.32 -14.04
N GLN A 72 10.46 21.23 -13.06
CA GLN A 72 9.65 20.93 -11.88
C GLN A 72 8.18 20.79 -12.30
N PRO A 73 7.41 19.88 -11.66
CA PRO A 73 5.98 19.80 -11.93
C PRO A 73 5.30 21.11 -11.55
N ASN A 74 4.26 21.49 -12.31
CA ASN A 74 3.46 22.64 -11.98
C ASN A 74 2.73 22.39 -10.63
N ILE A 75 3.00 23.24 -9.63
CA ILE A 75 2.41 23.09 -8.30
C ILE A 75 0.88 23.13 -8.34
N PHE A 76 0.29 23.95 -9.22
CA PHE A 76 -1.16 24.01 -9.40
C PHE A 76 -1.74 22.70 -9.93
N LEU A 77 -1.04 22.02 -10.84
CA LEU A 77 -1.46 20.71 -11.33
C LEU A 77 -1.42 19.65 -10.23
N ILE A 78 -0.35 19.64 -9.42
CA ILE A 78 -0.24 18.69 -8.30
C ILE A 78 -1.34 18.93 -7.27
N LEU A 79 -1.56 20.19 -6.87
CA LEU A 79 -2.64 20.55 -5.93
C LEU A 79 -4.03 20.20 -6.47
N PHE A 80 -4.28 20.47 -7.75
CA PHE A 80 -5.53 20.11 -8.41
C PHE A 80 -5.77 18.58 -8.37
N LEU A 81 -4.74 17.79 -8.70
CA LEU A 81 -4.83 16.33 -8.62
C LEU A 81 -4.99 15.84 -7.18
N CYS A 82 -4.34 16.48 -6.20
CA CYS A 82 -4.56 16.19 -4.79
C CYS A 82 -6.01 16.44 -4.38
N ILE A 83 -6.60 17.56 -4.79
CA ILE A 83 -8.00 17.86 -4.46
C ILE A 83 -8.93 16.80 -5.08
N ILE A 84 -8.78 16.48 -6.36
CA ILE A 84 -9.62 15.48 -7.02
C ILE A 84 -9.50 14.11 -6.35
N LEU A 85 -8.29 13.68 -6.00
CA LEU A 85 -8.07 12.35 -5.46
C LEU A 85 -8.40 12.23 -3.97
N PHE A 86 -8.16 13.27 -3.17
CA PHE A 86 -8.42 13.23 -1.73
C PHE A 86 -9.80 13.77 -1.34
N PHE A 87 -10.51 14.49 -2.21
CA PHE A 87 -11.83 15.02 -1.85
C PHE A 87 -12.87 13.91 -1.61
N PRO A 88 -13.08 12.93 -2.51
CA PRO A 88 -14.02 11.83 -2.27
C PRO A 88 -13.76 11.08 -0.95
N PRO A 89 -12.52 10.63 -0.65
CA PRO A 89 -12.28 9.89 0.58
C PRO A 89 -12.41 10.77 1.82
N LEU A 90 -11.94 12.03 1.78
CA LEU A 90 -12.14 12.95 2.90
C LEU A 90 -13.63 13.20 3.16
N TYR A 91 -14.44 13.30 2.11
CA TYR A 91 -15.87 13.54 2.23
C TYR A 91 -16.56 12.40 3.00
N TYR A 92 -16.45 11.16 2.54
CA TYR A 92 -17.17 10.06 3.20
C TYR A 92 -16.55 9.69 4.57
N VAL A 93 -15.22 9.78 4.72
CA VAL A 93 -14.55 9.56 6.02
C VAL A 93 -14.99 10.61 7.03
N SER A 94 -15.16 11.87 6.63
CA SER A 94 -15.64 12.92 7.53
C SER A 94 -17.05 12.63 8.07
N GLY A 95 -17.95 12.11 7.24
CA GLY A 95 -19.29 11.69 7.67
C GLY A 95 -19.25 10.62 8.78
N GLN A 96 -18.37 9.62 8.63
CA GLN A 96 -18.18 8.56 9.63
C GLN A 96 -17.48 9.06 10.90
N LEU A 97 -16.41 9.86 10.78
CA LEU A 97 -15.63 10.33 11.94
C LEU A 97 -16.39 11.33 12.81
N PHE A 98 -17.14 12.23 12.18
CA PHE A 98 -17.95 13.25 12.85
C PHE A 98 -19.39 12.79 13.16
N GLU A 99 -19.72 11.52 12.86
CA GLU A 99 -21.02 10.90 13.19
C GLU A 99 -22.22 11.66 12.59
N ILE A 100 -22.06 12.21 11.39
CA ILE A 100 -23.10 12.98 10.70
C ILE A 100 -24.09 11.99 10.07
N GLU A 101 -25.35 12.02 10.50
CA GLU A 101 -26.42 11.14 10.00
C GLU A 101 -26.03 9.65 9.98
N LEU A 102 -25.43 9.21 11.08
CA LEU A 102 -24.85 7.89 11.20
C LEU A 102 -25.90 6.78 11.22
N THR A 103 -25.66 5.71 10.47
CA THR A 103 -26.38 4.44 10.62
C THR A 103 -25.41 3.29 10.84
N TYR A 104 -25.85 2.32 11.66
CA TYR A 104 -25.07 1.15 12.00
C TYR A 104 -25.46 -0.02 11.11
N ILE A 105 -24.46 -0.61 10.45
CA ILE A 105 -24.63 -1.83 9.68
C ILE A 105 -23.86 -2.93 10.39
N THR A 106 -24.33 -4.17 10.33
CA THR A 106 -23.59 -5.31 10.88
C THR A 106 -22.24 -5.46 10.17
N ASN A 107 -21.14 -5.40 10.93
CA ASN A 107 -19.78 -5.59 10.42
C ASN A 107 -19.14 -6.78 11.15
N PRO A 108 -18.57 -7.77 10.45
CA PRO A 108 -17.99 -8.95 11.08
C PRO A 108 -16.80 -8.67 12.02
N ILE A 109 -16.10 -7.55 11.84
CA ILE A 109 -14.91 -7.19 12.62
C ILE A 109 -15.31 -6.46 13.91
N CYS A 110 -16.03 -5.33 13.78
CA CYS A 110 -16.40 -4.48 14.90
C CYS A 110 -17.81 -4.77 15.47
N THR A 111 -18.43 -5.88 15.06
CA THR A 111 -19.88 -6.20 15.26
C THR A 111 -20.81 -5.26 14.48
N TYR A 112 -20.54 -3.96 14.52
CA TYR A 112 -21.19 -2.94 13.71
C TYR A 112 -20.15 -2.04 13.04
N GLY A 113 -20.40 -1.74 11.77
CA GLY A 113 -19.70 -0.72 11.00
C GLY A 113 -20.53 0.57 10.99
N MET A 114 -19.86 1.66 10.66
CA MET A 114 -20.47 2.97 10.49
C MET A 114 -20.72 3.23 9.02
N THR A 115 -21.92 3.68 8.68
CA THR A 115 -22.17 4.39 7.42
C THR A 115 -22.83 5.72 7.71
N SER A 116 -22.80 6.65 6.76
CA SER A 116 -23.39 7.97 6.88
C SER A 116 -24.41 8.15 5.78
N ASN A 117 -25.55 8.76 6.11
CA ASN A 117 -26.62 9.03 5.14
C ASN A 117 -26.49 10.42 4.48
N ILE A 118 -25.35 11.09 4.63
CA ILE A 118 -25.11 12.38 3.99
C ILE A 118 -25.31 12.28 2.47
N PHE A 119 -25.76 13.39 1.88
CA PHE A 119 -25.97 13.50 0.44
C PHE A 119 -24.70 13.08 -0.33
N LEU A 120 -24.85 12.21 -1.33
CA LEU A 120 -23.75 11.65 -2.14
C LEU A 120 -22.74 10.74 -1.41
N TYR A 121 -23.01 10.29 -0.18
CA TYR A 121 -22.12 9.36 0.54
C TYR A 121 -21.77 8.13 -0.30
N GLN A 122 -22.78 7.39 -0.74
CA GLN A 122 -22.59 6.15 -1.52
C GLN A 122 -21.92 6.42 -2.88
N PHE A 123 -22.20 7.58 -3.48
CA PHE A 123 -21.57 7.98 -4.73
C PHE A 123 -20.05 8.13 -4.55
N PHE A 124 -19.61 8.89 -3.54
CA PHE A 124 -18.18 9.08 -3.26
C PHE A 124 -17.50 7.81 -2.74
N GLU A 125 -18.21 6.96 -1.99
CA GLU A 125 -17.69 5.64 -1.60
C GLU A 125 -17.38 4.77 -2.83
N ILE A 126 -18.33 4.65 -3.76
CA ILE A 126 -18.15 3.85 -4.99
C ILE A 126 -17.09 4.46 -5.89
N GLU A 127 -17.09 5.78 -6.08
CA GLU A 127 -16.04 6.48 -6.84
C GLU A 127 -14.67 6.18 -6.26
N ASN A 128 -14.52 6.25 -4.93
CA ASN A 128 -13.27 5.97 -4.26
C ASN A 128 -12.81 4.52 -4.49
N LEU A 129 -13.70 3.54 -4.33
CA LEU A 129 -13.38 2.14 -4.60
C LEU A 129 -12.94 1.90 -6.05
N ILE A 130 -13.57 2.58 -7.02
CA ILE A 130 -13.16 2.51 -8.43
C ILE A 130 -11.78 3.17 -8.63
N ALA A 131 -11.54 4.33 -7.99
CA ALA A 131 -10.27 5.04 -8.06
C ALA A 131 -9.11 4.19 -7.51
N LEU A 132 -9.34 3.41 -6.45
CA LEU A 132 -8.37 2.48 -5.88
C LEU A 132 -7.89 1.40 -6.88
N ILE A 133 -8.69 1.05 -7.90
CA ILE A 133 -8.29 0.13 -8.97
C ILE A 133 -7.61 0.90 -10.11
N ILE A 134 -8.18 2.04 -10.51
CA ILE A 134 -7.73 2.80 -11.68
C ILE A 134 -6.37 3.47 -11.43
N ILE A 135 -6.14 4.03 -10.24
CA ILE A 135 -4.92 4.79 -9.93
C ILE A 135 -3.65 3.93 -10.07
N PRO A 136 -3.55 2.71 -9.50
CA PRO A 136 -2.40 1.84 -9.73
C PRO A 136 -2.17 1.50 -11.21
N LEU A 137 -3.23 1.32 -12.00
CA LEU A 137 -3.14 1.06 -13.44
C LEU A 137 -2.57 2.26 -14.20
N ILE A 138 -3.09 3.47 -13.95
CA ILE A 138 -2.55 4.69 -14.56
C ILE A 138 -1.09 4.90 -14.13
N SER A 139 -0.79 4.68 -12.86
CA SER A 139 0.56 4.75 -12.30
C SER A 139 1.52 3.81 -13.05
N PHE A 140 1.10 2.56 -13.29
CA PHE A 140 1.85 1.60 -14.09
C PHE A 140 2.07 2.08 -15.54
N ILE A 141 1.01 2.55 -16.21
CA ILE A 141 1.08 3.05 -17.60
C ILE A 141 2.07 4.23 -17.70
N ILE A 142 2.00 5.19 -16.78
CA ILE A 142 2.92 6.34 -16.74
C ILE A 142 4.36 5.85 -16.53
N ASN A 143 4.59 4.95 -15.56
CA ASN A 143 5.92 4.40 -15.30
C ASN A 143 6.50 3.65 -16.52
N TYR A 144 5.68 2.87 -17.21
CA TYR A 144 6.05 2.18 -18.45
C TYR A 144 6.38 3.16 -19.57
N TYR A 145 5.56 4.19 -19.77
CA TYR A 145 5.82 5.25 -20.75
C TYR A 145 7.13 5.98 -20.47
N ILE A 146 7.38 6.38 -19.21
CA ILE A 146 8.65 7.00 -18.80
C ILE A 146 9.83 6.09 -19.14
N PHE A 147 9.75 4.80 -18.83
CA PHE A 147 10.80 3.84 -19.13
C PHE A 147 11.09 3.72 -20.63
N LEU A 148 10.05 3.61 -21.46
CA LEU A 148 10.20 3.57 -22.92
C LEU A 148 10.87 4.83 -23.46
N ARG A 149 10.45 6.01 -22.99
CA ARG A 149 11.03 7.29 -23.42
C ARG A 149 12.49 7.44 -22.99
N ILE A 150 12.84 7.06 -21.77
CA ILE A 150 14.24 7.03 -21.32
C ILE A 150 15.09 6.11 -22.21
N LYS A 151 14.57 4.92 -22.54
CA LYS A 151 15.27 3.97 -23.42
C LYS A 151 15.51 4.56 -24.81
N GLN A 152 14.53 5.26 -25.37
CA GLN A 152 14.66 5.96 -26.66
C GLN A 152 15.70 7.08 -26.60
N ILE A 153 15.62 7.98 -25.63
CA ILE A 153 16.55 9.12 -25.46
C ILE A 153 17.99 8.64 -25.32
N ARG A 154 18.22 7.57 -24.56
CA ARG A 154 19.57 7.02 -24.37
C ARG A 154 20.13 6.35 -25.61
N LYS A 155 19.28 5.67 -26.39
CA LYS A 155 19.68 5.11 -27.68
C LYS A 155 20.13 6.22 -28.63
N SER A 156 19.44 7.37 -28.64
CA SER A 156 19.85 8.52 -29.46
C SER A 156 21.13 9.23 -28.98
N GLN A 157 21.41 9.21 -27.68
CA GLN A 157 22.56 9.91 -27.09
C GLN A 157 23.82 9.04 -26.93
N GLY A 158 23.78 7.75 -27.29
CA GLY A 158 24.93 6.85 -27.14
C GLY A 158 25.38 6.63 -25.69
N ILE A 159 24.50 6.84 -24.70
CA ILE A 159 24.88 6.84 -23.27
C ILE A 159 25.23 5.43 -22.76
N LEU A 160 26.28 5.34 -21.94
CA LEU A 160 26.87 4.15 -21.31
C LEU A 160 25.87 3.19 -20.63
N LYS A 161 26.21 1.89 -20.72
CA LYS A 161 25.46 0.73 -20.20
C LYS A 161 25.19 0.79 -18.70
N GLU A 162 26.04 1.44 -17.90
CA GLU A 162 25.92 1.44 -16.44
C GLU A 162 24.68 2.23 -15.96
N SER A 163 24.42 3.41 -16.54
CA SER A 163 23.20 4.20 -16.29
C SER A 163 21.90 3.48 -16.68
N SER A 164 21.99 2.52 -17.60
CA SER A 164 20.88 1.65 -18.04
C SER A 164 20.40 0.73 -16.93
N THR A 165 21.34 0.20 -16.13
CA THR A 165 21.01 -0.71 -15.04
C THR A 165 20.23 -0.02 -13.93
N GLU A 166 20.59 1.20 -13.56
CA GLU A 166 19.91 1.98 -12.53
C GLU A 166 18.47 2.32 -12.93
N SER A 167 18.25 2.85 -14.14
CA SER A 167 16.90 3.14 -14.63
C SER A 167 16.03 1.89 -14.73
N ARG A 168 16.63 0.75 -15.08
CA ARG A 168 15.93 -0.53 -15.15
C ARG A 168 15.50 -0.97 -13.76
N ASN A 169 16.39 -0.89 -12.78
CA ASN A 169 16.08 -1.23 -11.39
C ASN A 169 14.97 -0.33 -10.82
N LEU A 170 15.04 0.97 -11.10
CA LEU A 170 14.02 1.92 -10.66
C LEU A 170 12.67 1.68 -11.34
N PHE A 171 12.66 1.35 -12.64
CA PHE A 171 11.44 0.93 -13.34
C PHE A 171 10.86 -0.35 -12.74
N ILE A 172 11.67 -1.40 -12.51
CA ILE A 172 11.21 -2.66 -11.92
C ILE A 172 10.63 -2.42 -10.53
N SER A 173 11.32 -1.65 -9.68
CA SER A 173 10.86 -1.33 -8.33
C SER A 173 9.50 -0.63 -8.34
N LEU A 174 9.32 0.38 -9.19
CA LEU A 174 8.04 1.07 -9.34
C LEU A 174 6.94 0.20 -9.95
N THR A 175 7.30 -0.68 -10.90
CA THR A 175 6.36 -1.63 -11.49
C THR A 175 5.87 -2.65 -10.48
N VAL A 176 6.76 -3.16 -9.62
CA VAL A 176 6.37 -4.02 -8.50
C VAL A 176 5.44 -3.26 -7.55
N GLN A 177 5.77 -2.02 -7.20
CA GLN A 177 4.93 -1.17 -6.35
C GLN A 177 3.59 -0.75 -6.97
N SER A 178 3.41 -0.83 -8.30
CA SER A 178 2.14 -0.51 -8.95
C SER A 178 1.30 -1.74 -9.26
N ILE A 179 1.91 -2.82 -9.76
CA ILE A 179 1.20 -4.05 -10.15
C ILE A 179 0.88 -4.92 -8.94
N PHE A 180 1.81 -5.05 -8.00
CA PHE A 180 1.62 -6.00 -6.90
C PHE A 180 0.47 -5.59 -5.99
N PRO A 181 0.30 -4.30 -5.59
CA PRO A 181 -0.89 -3.88 -4.89
C PRO A 181 -2.15 -4.22 -5.67
N LEU A 182 -2.19 -3.98 -6.98
CA LEU A 182 -3.34 -4.31 -7.81
C LEU A 182 -3.75 -5.79 -7.66
N LEU A 183 -2.81 -6.73 -7.74
CA LEU A 183 -3.11 -8.17 -7.66
C LEU A 183 -3.71 -8.58 -6.30
N CYS A 184 -3.25 -7.97 -5.22
CA CYS A 184 -3.70 -8.30 -3.86
C CYS A 184 -4.89 -7.45 -3.40
N GLN A 185 -5.06 -6.26 -3.96
CA GLN A 185 -6.07 -5.29 -3.60
C GLN A 185 -7.35 -5.46 -4.40
N VAL A 186 -7.27 -5.81 -5.69
CA VAL A 186 -8.45 -5.91 -6.55
C VAL A 186 -9.51 -6.86 -5.97
N PRO A 187 -9.17 -8.07 -5.49
CA PRO A 187 -10.17 -8.94 -4.86
C PRO A 187 -10.85 -8.28 -3.66
N SER A 188 -10.09 -7.51 -2.88
CA SER A 188 -10.60 -6.80 -1.71
C SER A 188 -11.50 -5.64 -2.06
N VAL A 189 -11.12 -4.87 -3.08
CA VAL A 189 -11.96 -3.77 -3.57
C VAL A 189 -13.24 -4.32 -4.21
N ILE A 190 -13.17 -5.43 -4.96
CA ILE A 190 -14.37 -6.08 -5.50
C ILE A 190 -15.30 -6.55 -4.37
N ALA A 191 -14.74 -7.13 -3.31
CA ALA A 191 -15.51 -7.56 -2.16
C ALA A 191 -16.15 -6.38 -1.40
N LEU A 192 -15.42 -5.26 -1.24
CA LEU A 192 -15.95 -4.04 -0.66
C LEU A 192 -17.03 -3.40 -1.54
N LEU A 193 -16.86 -3.42 -2.87
CA LEU A 193 -17.88 -2.94 -3.80
C LEU A 193 -19.15 -3.79 -3.73
N TYR A 194 -18.99 -5.12 -3.68
CA TYR A 194 -20.11 -6.04 -3.46
C TYR A 194 -20.81 -5.76 -2.13
N TYR A 195 -20.04 -5.55 -1.05
CA TYR A 195 -20.59 -5.20 0.26
C TYR A 195 -21.34 -3.86 0.23
N SER A 196 -20.80 -2.80 -0.39
CA SER A 196 -21.46 -1.50 -0.51
C SER A 196 -22.79 -1.59 -1.27
N LEU A 197 -22.85 -2.42 -2.32
CA LEU A 197 -24.07 -2.58 -3.14
C LEU A 197 -25.13 -3.48 -2.50
N PHE A 198 -24.73 -4.59 -1.85
CA PHE A 198 -25.66 -5.62 -1.36
C PHE A 198 -25.82 -5.66 0.15
N GLN A 199 -25.00 -4.91 0.90
CA GLN A 199 -24.99 -4.82 2.37
C GLN A 199 -24.81 -6.17 3.07
N LYS A 200 -24.21 -7.15 2.37
CA LYS A 200 -23.95 -8.49 2.87
C LYS A 200 -22.62 -8.99 2.30
N ILE A 201 -21.78 -9.54 3.17
CA ILE A 201 -20.60 -10.29 2.76
C ILE A 201 -20.48 -11.54 3.63
N PRO A 202 -20.35 -12.75 3.05
CA PRO A 202 -20.07 -13.95 3.82
C PRO A 202 -18.78 -13.79 4.63
N LEU A 203 -18.77 -14.27 5.87
CA LEU A 203 -17.63 -14.13 6.78
C LEU A 203 -16.37 -14.78 6.19
N GLU A 204 -16.52 -15.95 5.56
CA GLU A 204 -15.44 -16.71 4.95
C GLU A 204 -14.80 -15.94 3.79
N LEU A 205 -15.63 -15.26 2.98
CA LEU A 205 -15.16 -14.42 1.89
C LEU A 205 -14.41 -13.20 2.45
N ASN A 206 -14.96 -12.55 3.48
CA ASN A 206 -14.30 -11.42 4.13
C ASN A 206 -12.93 -11.81 4.71
N ILE A 207 -12.84 -12.93 5.45
CA ILE A 207 -11.56 -13.42 5.99
C ILE A 207 -10.56 -13.69 4.86
N SER A 208 -10.98 -14.37 3.80
CA SER A 208 -10.12 -14.71 2.65
C SER A 208 -9.59 -13.46 1.96
N VAL A 209 -10.46 -12.47 1.77
CA VAL A 209 -10.13 -11.16 1.20
C VAL A 209 -9.15 -10.40 2.08
N GLN A 210 -9.36 -10.35 3.40
CA GLN A 210 -8.49 -9.65 4.32
C GLN A 210 -7.09 -10.27 4.40
N ILE A 211 -7.00 -11.61 4.39
CA ILE A 211 -5.72 -12.33 4.32
C ILE A 211 -4.97 -11.98 3.03
N LEU A 212 -5.68 -11.99 1.89
CA LEU A 212 -5.07 -11.66 0.60
C LEU A 212 -4.63 -10.19 0.54
N TYR A 213 -5.44 -9.29 1.11
CA TYR A 213 -5.17 -7.87 1.17
C TYR A 213 -3.93 -7.56 2.00
N PHE A 214 -3.98 -7.84 3.30
CA PHE A 214 -2.91 -7.48 4.23
C PHE A 214 -1.67 -8.35 4.03
N GLY A 215 -1.85 -9.65 3.79
CA GLY A 215 -0.76 -10.55 3.43
C GLY A 215 -0.09 -10.11 2.14
N GLY A 216 -0.89 -9.73 1.12
CA GLY A 216 -0.40 -9.15 -0.12
C GLY A 216 0.37 -7.85 0.09
N GLN A 217 -0.14 -6.91 0.88
CA GLN A 217 0.59 -5.67 1.17
C GLN A 217 1.93 -5.92 1.87
N GLY A 218 1.98 -6.85 2.83
CA GLY A 218 3.23 -7.27 3.46
C GLY A 218 4.24 -7.82 2.45
N ILE A 219 3.80 -8.69 1.54
CA ILE A 219 4.65 -9.24 0.47
C ILE A 219 5.08 -8.14 -0.50
N CYS A 220 4.20 -7.18 -0.83
CA CYS A 220 4.50 -6.05 -1.70
C CYS A 220 5.67 -5.21 -1.15
N ILE A 221 5.58 -4.84 0.13
CA ILE A 221 6.61 -4.06 0.82
C ILE A 221 7.94 -4.82 0.77
N PHE A 222 7.91 -6.11 1.13
CA PHE A 222 9.09 -6.97 1.12
C PHE A 222 9.72 -7.08 -0.27
N LEU A 223 8.94 -7.35 -1.32
CA LEU A 223 9.42 -7.43 -2.70
C LEU A 223 9.97 -6.09 -3.19
N SER A 224 9.33 -4.99 -2.82
CA SER A 224 9.80 -3.65 -3.18
C SER A 224 11.17 -3.33 -2.56
N LEU A 225 11.41 -3.75 -1.30
CA LEU A 225 12.68 -3.59 -0.60
C LEU A 225 13.79 -4.46 -1.22
N ILE A 226 13.51 -5.73 -1.54
CA ILE A 226 14.49 -6.63 -2.18
C ILE A 226 14.93 -6.12 -3.56
N THR A 227 14.06 -5.37 -4.24
CA THR A 227 14.39 -4.80 -5.56
C THR A 227 15.42 -3.66 -5.45
N ILE A 228 15.52 -2.99 -4.30
CA ILE A 228 16.44 -1.88 -4.05
C ILE A 228 17.83 -2.43 -3.68
N LYS A 229 18.85 -2.13 -4.50
CA LYS A 229 20.21 -2.71 -4.37
C LYS A 229 20.81 -2.56 -2.95
N PRO A 230 20.83 -1.37 -2.30
CA PRO A 230 21.33 -1.23 -0.94
C PRO A 230 20.66 -2.17 0.07
N PHE A 231 19.32 -2.26 0.06
CA PHE A 231 18.58 -3.14 0.96
C PHE A 231 18.85 -4.62 0.64
N ARG A 232 18.92 -4.97 -0.64
CA ARG A 232 19.28 -6.34 -1.06
C ARG A 232 20.67 -6.73 -0.56
N GLU A 233 21.66 -5.86 -0.67
CA GLU A 233 23.00 -6.13 -0.16
C GLU A 233 22.99 -6.21 1.37
N MET A 234 22.29 -5.32 2.07
CA MET A 234 22.12 -5.39 3.53
C MET A 234 21.49 -6.73 3.97
N ILE A 235 20.37 -7.12 3.37
CA ILE A 235 19.71 -8.41 3.63
C ILE A 235 20.66 -9.57 3.35
N LYS A 236 21.45 -9.51 2.27
CA LYS A 236 22.44 -10.53 1.97
C LYS A 236 23.52 -10.59 3.06
N TYR A 237 24.07 -9.44 3.47
CA TYR A 237 25.09 -9.40 4.51
C TYR A 237 24.53 -9.92 5.84
N ASP A 238 23.35 -9.48 6.27
CA ASP A 238 22.79 -9.86 7.57
C ASP A 238 22.35 -11.32 7.64
N LEU A 239 21.73 -11.85 6.58
CA LEU A 239 21.31 -13.25 6.54
C LEU A 239 22.49 -14.18 6.22
N PHE A 240 23.29 -13.90 5.17
CA PHE A 240 24.34 -14.80 4.75
C PHE A 240 25.65 -14.69 5.56
N CYS A 241 26.01 -13.55 6.17
CA CYS A 241 27.15 -13.53 7.09
C CYS A 241 26.87 -14.33 8.36
N LYS A 242 25.61 -14.37 8.82
CA LYS A 242 25.21 -15.29 9.89
C LYS A 242 25.43 -16.73 9.45
N PHE A 243 24.99 -17.11 8.24
CA PHE A 243 25.23 -18.46 7.70
C PHE A 243 26.72 -18.82 7.58
N LYS A 244 27.58 -17.90 7.09
CA LYS A 244 29.04 -18.12 7.01
C LYS A 244 29.67 -18.29 8.39
N LYS A 245 29.29 -17.49 9.39
CA LYS A 245 29.80 -17.65 10.76
C LYS A 245 29.34 -18.96 11.40
N THR A 246 28.09 -19.38 11.20
CA THR A 246 27.61 -20.68 11.71
C THR A 246 28.24 -21.88 11.00
N SER A 247 28.51 -21.81 9.69
CA SER A 247 29.15 -22.91 8.98
C SER A 247 30.63 -23.06 9.37
N LEU A 248 31.32 -21.94 9.64
CA LEU A 248 32.68 -21.94 10.20
C LEU A 248 32.71 -22.44 11.66
N SER A 249 31.73 -22.06 12.48
CA SER A 249 31.60 -22.54 13.86
C SER A 249 31.32 -24.05 13.92
N LYS A 250 30.36 -24.57 13.13
CA LYS A 250 30.11 -26.02 13.05
C LYS A 250 31.32 -26.80 12.53
N LYS A 251 32.09 -26.26 11.57
CA LYS A 251 33.34 -26.90 11.14
C LYS A 251 34.40 -26.94 12.24
N LYS A 252 34.46 -25.94 13.14
CA LYS A 252 35.34 -25.98 14.31
C LYS A 252 34.87 -26.97 15.37
N SER A 253 33.57 -27.05 15.67
CA SER A 253 33.06 -27.99 16.68
C SER A 253 33.20 -29.47 16.26
N ILE A 254 32.96 -29.79 14.98
CA ILE A 254 33.15 -31.17 14.46
C ILE A 254 34.63 -31.58 14.49
N LYS A 255 35.56 -30.62 14.38
CA LYS A 255 36.99 -30.92 14.52
C LYS A 255 37.39 -31.19 15.97
N ILE A 256 36.76 -30.55 16.95
CA ILE A 256 37.09 -30.76 18.37
C ILE A 256 36.54 -32.09 18.89
N SER A 257 35.38 -32.56 18.41
CA SER A 257 34.81 -33.85 18.84
C SER A 257 35.42 -35.09 18.17
N ARG A 258 36.49 -34.93 17.37
CA ARG A 258 37.22 -36.04 16.74
C ARG A 258 38.62 -36.25 17.33
N PHE A 259 38.96 -35.52 18.37
CA PHE A 259 40.14 -35.75 19.21
C PHE A 259 39.66 -36.19 20.58
#